data_AF-A0A6I7ZHH4-F1
#
_entry.id   AF-A0A6I7ZHH4-F1
#
_cell.length_a   1.000
_cell.length_b   1.000
_cell.length_c   1.000
_cell.angle_alpha   90.00
_cell.angle_beta   90.00
_cell.angle_gamma   90.00
#
_symmetry.space_group_name_H-M   'P 1'
#
loop_
_entity.id
_entity.type
_entity.pdbx_description
1 polymer ?
#
loop_
_entity_poly.entity_id
_entity_poly.type
_entity_poly.pdbx_seq_one_letter_code
_entity_poly.pdbx_strand_id
1 'polypeptide(L)'
;MDKYKVGRRYTRTEIRDIENDPGTQGKWVQGYLEHNGEIFIFSNFGGKSYTGVDHGDRWIDKNKGTFNWNGMKKSNIENKNIKMMLDPKIKVHLFVRAVDPKKGDPFTYFGIVNPISVSGKDPVNIIWQIDHTGITFLENDEIENREGYADS
;
A
#
# COMPACT_ATOMS: atom_id res chain seq x y z
N MET A 1 -1.59 16.11 -10.76
CA MET A 1 -0.30 15.44 -10.50
C MET A 1 -0.55 14.40 -9.43
N ASP A 2 -0.14 13.15 -9.64
CA ASP A 2 -0.34 12.12 -8.63
C ASP A 2 0.52 12.41 -7.39
N LYS A 3 -0.11 12.45 -6.22
CA LYS A 3 0.55 12.74 -4.93
C LYS A 3 1.68 11.74 -4.62
N TYR A 4 1.54 10.50 -5.11
CA TYR A 4 2.48 9.41 -4.88
C TYR A 4 2.92 8.76 -6.19
N LYS A 5 4.22 8.50 -6.30
CA LYS A 5 4.84 7.70 -7.38
C LYS A 5 5.00 6.25 -6.96
N VAL A 6 4.54 5.31 -7.80
CA VAL A 6 4.73 3.86 -7.61
C VAL A 6 6.22 3.53 -7.51
N GLY A 7 6.59 2.61 -6.62
CA GLY A 7 7.98 2.20 -6.36
C GLY A 7 8.77 3.16 -5.48
N ARG A 8 8.30 4.40 -5.27
CA ARG A 8 8.93 5.35 -4.35
C ARG A 8 8.61 5.00 -2.91
N ARG A 9 9.56 5.31 -2.03
CA ARG A 9 9.48 5.08 -0.58
C ARG A 9 9.06 6.35 0.14
N TYR A 10 8.18 6.20 1.13
CA TYR A 10 7.66 7.29 1.97
C TYR A 10 7.56 6.86 3.43
N THR A 11 7.95 7.74 4.33
CA THR A 11 7.65 7.63 5.76
C THR A 11 6.21 8.07 6.04
N ARG A 12 5.66 7.66 7.18
CA ARG A 12 4.34 8.12 7.64
C ARG A 12 4.28 9.64 7.82
N THR A 13 5.40 10.25 8.21
CA THR A 13 5.52 11.70 8.34
C THR A 13 5.39 12.37 6.97
N GLU A 14 6.16 11.92 5.97
CA GLU A 14 6.04 12.44 4.60
C GLU A 14 4.64 12.26 4.02
N ILE A 15 4.01 11.11 4.22
CA ILE A 15 2.64 10.86 3.74
C ILE A 15 1.65 11.82 4.39
N ARG A 16 1.70 12.00 5.72
CA ARG A 16 0.85 12.96 6.42
C ARG A 16 1.07 14.38 5.90
N ASP A 17 2.33 14.77 5.70
CA ASP A 17 2.68 16.11 5.25
C ASP A 17 2.19 16.34 3.80
N ILE A 18 2.28 15.34 2.92
CA ILE A 18 1.68 15.35 1.56
C ILE A 18 0.15 15.50 1.62
N GLU A 19 -0.49 14.83 2.58
CA GLU A 19 -1.93 14.92 2.79
C GLU A 19 -2.38 16.21 3.50
N ASN A 20 -1.44 17.07 3.89
CA ASN A 20 -1.69 18.33 4.60
C ASN A 20 -2.56 18.16 5.85
N ASP A 21 -2.36 17.06 6.57
CA ASP A 21 -3.14 16.76 7.76
C ASP A 21 -2.56 17.44 9.01
N PRO A 22 -3.24 18.46 9.59
CA PRO A 22 -2.75 19.19 10.76
C PRO A 22 -2.90 18.38 12.07
N GLY A 23 -3.50 17.19 12.01
CA GLY A 23 -3.75 16.34 13.15
C GLY A 23 -2.50 15.70 13.77
N THR A 24 -2.70 15.00 14.88
CA THR A 24 -1.61 14.29 15.55
C THR A 24 -1.14 13.09 14.73
N GLN A 25 0.14 12.74 14.85
CA GLN A 25 0.73 11.57 14.19
C GLN A 25 0.07 10.23 14.61
N GLY A 26 -0.73 10.24 15.69
CA GLY A 26 -1.29 9.06 16.33
C GLY A 26 -2.20 8.20 15.45
N LYS A 27 -2.94 8.76 14.49
CA LYS A 27 -3.74 7.94 13.56
C LYS A 27 -2.88 7.30 12.46
N TRP A 28 -1.79 7.94 12.06
CA TRP A 28 -0.90 7.47 11.00
C TRP A 28 -0.01 6.31 11.42
N VAL A 29 0.22 6.10 12.73
CA VAL A 29 1.04 4.98 13.24
C VAL A 29 0.37 3.61 13.10
N GLN A 30 -0.93 3.60 12.81
CA GLN A 30 -1.73 2.39 12.67
C GLN A 30 -1.40 1.64 11.37
N GLY A 31 -1.87 0.39 11.25
CA GLY A 31 -1.76 -0.43 10.04
C GLY A 31 -2.66 0.03 8.90
N TYR A 32 -3.70 0.83 9.19
CA TYR A 32 -4.49 1.52 8.18
C TYR A 32 -5.26 2.68 8.81
N LEU A 33 -5.69 3.63 7.97
CA LEU A 33 -6.58 4.73 8.36
C LEU A 33 -7.42 5.22 7.19
N GLU A 34 -8.46 5.97 7.51
CA GLU A 34 -9.19 6.82 6.58
C GLU A 34 -8.68 8.26 6.68
N HIS A 35 -8.54 8.90 5.53
CA HIS A 35 -8.27 10.33 5.44
C HIS A 35 -8.81 10.91 4.14
N ASN A 36 -9.55 12.02 4.23
CA ASN A 36 -10.15 12.73 3.10
C ASN A 36 -11.00 11.83 2.18
N GLY A 37 -11.66 10.82 2.75
CA GLY A 37 -12.49 9.89 1.99
C GLY A 37 -11.71 8.79 1.26
N GLU A 38 -10.40 8.68 1.49
CA GLU A 38 -9.53 7.64 0.95
C GLU A 38 -9.00 6.76 2.08
N ILE A 39 -8.59 5.54 1.76
CA ILE A 39 -8.00 4.61 2.72
C ILE A 39 -6.51 4.45 2.44
N PHE A 40 -5.71 4.45 3.51
CA PHE A 40 -4.28 4.22 3.46
C PHE A 40 -3.95 2.95 4.24
N ILE A 41 -3.34 1.96 3.58
CA ILE A 41 -2.89 0.71 4.19
C ILE A 41 -1.37 0.75 4.35
N PHE A 42 -0.91 0.50 5.57
CA PHE A 42 0.49 0.39 5.97
C PHE A 42 0.79 -1.04 6.41
N SER A 43 1.30 -1.84 5.49
CA SER A 43 1.61 -3.25 5.74
C SER A 43 3.12 -3.50 5.88
N ASN A 44 3.49 -4.48 6.71
CA ASN A 44 4.84 -5.01 6.78
C ASN A 44 4.85 -6.36 6.07
N PHE A 45 5.65 -6.53 5.01
CA PHE A 45 5.77 -7.80 4.31
C PHE A 45 6.59 -8.81 5.11
N GLY A 46 6.05 -10.03 5.28
CA GLY A 46 6.85 -11.22 5.60
C GLY A 46 7.55 -11.23 6.95
N GLY A 47 7.05 -10.53 7.97
CA GLY A 47 7.67 -10.58 9.28
C GLY A 47 6.88 -9.91 10.39
N LYS A 48 7.37 -10.14 11.62
CA LYS A 48 6.88 -9.45 12.81
C LYS A 48 7.05 -7.94 12.62
N SER A 49 5.98 -7.20 12.86
CA SER A 49 6.08 -5.76 13.10
C SER A 49 7.03 -5.47 14.29
N TYR A 50 7.42 -4.21 14.48
CA TYR A 50 8.22 -3.82 15.65
C TYR A 50 7.55 -4.13 17.00
N THR A 51 6.24 -4.41 17.01
CA THR A 51 5.48 -4.85 18.19
C THR A 51 5.46 -6.37 18.35
N GLY A 52 6.19 -7.12 17.51
CA GLY A 52 6.30 -8.57 17.57
C GLY A 52 5.14 -9.35 16.94
N VAL A 53 4.14 -8.66 16.37
CA VAL A 53 2.99 -9.29 15.72
C VAL A 53 3.29 -9.50 14.24
N ASP A 54 3.28 -10.75 13.81
CA ASP A 54 3.26 -11.13 12.39
C ASP A 54 1.79 -11.35 12.01
N HIS A 55 1.30 -10.52 11.11
CA HIS A 55 -0.07 -10.60 10.61
C HIS A 55 -0.20 -11.56 9.43
N GLY A 56 0.90 -12.08 8.87
CA GLY A 56 0.90 -12.96 7.71
C GLY A 56 0.68 -12.23 6.38
N ASP A 57 0.91 -10.92 6.35
CA ASP A 57 0.80 -10.08 5.15
C ASP A 57 1.90 -10.45 4.15
N ARG A 58 1.49 -10.75 2.91
CA ARG A 58 2.40 -11.27 1.88
C ARG A 58 1.90 -11.01 0.46
N TRP A 59 2.83 -10.85 -0.47
CA TRP A 59 2.55 -11.04 -1.89
C TRP A 59 2.13 -12.48 -2.15
N ILE A 60 0.97 -12.67 -2.77
CA ILE A 60 0.55 -13.96 -3.34
C ILE A 60 1.26 -14.15 -4.68
N ASP A 61 1.22 -13.10 -5.51
CA ASP A 61 1.94 -13.01 -6.78
C ASP A 61 2.36 -11.54 -6.97
N LYS A 62 3.64 -11.24 -6.75
CA LYS A 62 4.16 -9.87 -6.85
C LYS A 62 4.16 -9.37 -8.31
N ASN A 63 4.38 -10.26 -9.27
CA ASN A 63 4.43 -9.90 -10.69
C ASN A 63 3.04 -9.54 -11.22
N LYS A 64 2.00 -10.24 -10.72
CA LYS A 64 0.60 -9.91 -11.01
C LYS A 64 0.01 -8.85 -10.08
N GLY A 65 0.76 -8.37 -9.09
CA GLY A 65 0.26 -7.35 -8.16
C GLY A 65 -0.80 -7.84 -7.19
N THR A 66 -0.81 -9.13 -6.83
CA THR A 66 -1.77 -9.70 -5.89
C THR A 66 -1.20 -9.79 -4.47
N PHE A 67 -1.85 -9.15 -3.50
CA PHE A 67 -1.37 -9.01 -2.13
C PHE A 67 -2.40 -9.51 -1.11
N ASN A 68 -1.95 -10.35 -0.17
CA ASN A 68 -2.72 -10.78 0.99
C ASN A 68 -2.47 -9.85 2.17
N TRP A 69 -3.54 -9.25 2.71
CA TRP A 69 -3.47 -8.35 3.83
C TRP A 69 -4.44 -8.75 4.94
N ASN A 70 -4.02 -8.60 6.20
CA ASN A 70 -4.83 -8.85 7.37
C ASN A 70 -5.07 -7.57 8.15
N GLY A 71 -6.32 -7.37 8.56
CA GLY A 71 -6.70 -6.26 9.40
C GLY A 71 -6.15 -6.35 10.82
N MET A 72 -6.44 -5.31 11.59
CA MET A 72 -6.13 -5.28 13.02
C MET A 72 -7.00 -6.27 13.79
N LYS A 73 -6.57 -6.64 15.00
CA LYS A 73 -7.38 -7.46 15.92
C LYS A 73 -8.79 -6.87 16.06
N LYS A 74 -9.80 -7.75 16.07
CA LYS A 74 -11.25 -7.47 16.10
C LYS A 74 -11.81 -6.78 14.85
N SER A 75 -11.02 -6.60 13.80
CA SER A 75 -11.53 -6.10 12.52
C SER A 75 -12.39 -7.13 11.81
N ASN A 76 -13.48 -6.69 11.21
CA ASN A 76 -14.43 -7.45 10.42
C ASN A 76 -15.18 -6.53 9.45
N ILE A 77 -16.00 -7.13 8.58
CA ILE A 77 -16.78 -6.43 7.55
C ILE A 77 -17.77 -5.39 8.09
N GLU A 78 -18.12 -5.43 9.38
CA GLU A 78 -19.02 -4.45 9.97
C GLU A 78 -18.31 -3.13 10.34
N ASN A 79 -16.99 -3.14 10.46
CA ASN A 79 -16.23 -1.95 10.79
C ASN A 79 -16.25 -0.93 9.64
N LYS A 80 -16.45 0.35 9.98
CA LYS A 80 -16.52 1.48 9.03
C LYS A 80 -15.40 1.45 7.98
N ASN A 81 -14.15 1.37 8.41
CA ASN A 81 -13.00 1.42 7.49
C ASN A 81 -12.94 0.19 6.58
N ILE A 82 -13.38 -0.98 7.05
CA ILE A 82 -13.45 -2.19 6.22
C ILE A 82 -14.57 -2.05 5.18
N LYS A 83 -15.74 -1.49 5.54
CA LYS A 83 -16.79 -1.17 4.57
C LYS A 83 -16.29 -0.20 3.50
N MET A 84 -15.53 0.83 3.89
CA MET A 84 -14.92 1.77 2.95
C MET A 84 -13.89 1.10 2.04
N MET A 85 -13.04 0.23 2.57
CA MET A 85 -12.09 -0.59 1.80
C MET A 85 -12.76 -1.47 0.73
N LEU A 86 -14.02 -1.87 0.95
CA LEU A 86 -14.79 -2.72 0.04
C LEU A 86 -15.68 -1.94 -0.93
N ASP A 87 -15.79 -0.62 -0.78
CA ASP A 87 -16.55 0.23 -1.69
C ASP A 87 -15.68 0.56 -2.92
N PRO A 88 -16.10 0.18 -4.14
CA PRO A 88 -15.31 0.41 -5.36
C PRO A 88 -15.13 1.88 -5.72
N LYS A 89 -15.85 2.81 -5.07
CA LYS A 89 -15.69 4.25 -5.27
C LYS A 89 -14.59 4.85 -4.39
N ILE A 90 -14.14 4.12 -3.38
CA ILE A 90 -13.14 4.59 -2.42
C ILE A 90 -11.76 4.12 -2.87
N LYS A 91 -10.82 5.06 -2.98
CA LYS A 91 -9.43 4.75 -3.28
C LYS A 91 -8.76 4.14 -2.06
N VAL A 92 -8.09 3.02 -2.28
CA VAL A 92 -7.27 2.34 -1.27
C VAL A 92 -5.82 2.37 -1.71
N HIS A 93 -4.98 3.10 -0.98
CA HIS A 93 -3.55 3.21 -1.23
C HIS A 93 -2.78 2.13 -0.47
N LEU A 94 -1.95 1.36 -1.20
CA LEU A 94 -1.13 0.31 -0.60
C LEU A 94 0.32 0.75 -0.42
N PHE A 95 0.77 0.79 0.84
CA PHE A 95 2.14 1.04 1.25
C PHE A 95 2.70 -0.18 1.99
N VAL A 96 3.81 -0.74 1.48
CA VAL A 96 4.38 -1.98 2.02
C VAL A 96 5.85 -1.78 2.38
N ARG A 97 6.24 -2.20 3.59
CA ARG A 97 7.65 -2.30 4.01
C ARG A 97 8.24 -3.65 3.65
N ALA A 98 9.57 -3.69 3.49
CA ALA A 98 10.32 -4.93 3.38
C ALA A 98 10.29 -5.76 4.67
N VAL A 99 10.80 -6.99 4.60
CA VAL A 99 10.97 -7.90 5.75
C VAL A 99 11.89 -7.26 6.79
N ASP A 100 11.59 -7.50 8.07
CA ASP A 100 12.33 -7.00 9.24
C ASP A 100 12.62 -5.49 9.26
N PRO A 101 11.58 -4.63 9.10
CA PRO A 101 11.79 -3.20 9.05
C PRO A 101 12.17 -2.63 10.41
N LYS A 102 13.11 -1.69 10.43
CA LYS A 102 13.45 -0.92 11.63
C LYS A 102 12.37 0.14 11.92
N LYS A 103 12.32 0.59 13.17
CA LYS A 103 11.45 1.71 13.55
C LYS A 103 11.82 2.94 12.73
N GLY A 104 10.83 3.49 12.02
CA GLY A 104 11.00 4.65 11.15
C GLY A 104 11.23 4.34 9.67
N ASP A 105 11.45 3.08 9.29
CA ASP A 105 11.73 2.73 7.89
C ASP A 105 10.59 3.16 6.95
N PRO A 106 10.88 3.66 5.75
CA PRO A 106 9.84 4.09 4.82
C PRO A 106 9.18 2.88 4.13
N PHE A 107 7.91 3.07 3.76
CA PHE A 107 7.11 2.12 2.99
C PHE A 107 7.24 2.39 1.50
N THR A 108 7.30 1.36 0.68
CA THR A 108 7.18 1.47 -0.77
C THR A 108 5.71 1.59 -1.16
N TYR A 109 5.38 2.59 -1.98
CA TYR A 109 4.03 2.74 -2.54
C TYR A 109 3.83 1.83 -3.75
N PHE A 110 2.76 1.05 -3.75
CA PHE A 110 2.43 0.10 -4.82
C PHE A 110 1.27 0.52 -5.71
N GLY A 111 0.61 1.64 -5.39
CA GLY A 111 -0.53 2.14 -6.17
C GLY A 111 -1.86 2.02 -5.44
N ILE A 112 -2.92 2.30 -6.20
CA ILE A 112 -4.30 1.99 -5.79
C ILE A 112 -4.52 0.49 -5.91
N VAL A 113 -5.27 -0.08 -4.97
CA VAL A 113 -5.65 -1.49 -4.99
C VAL A 113 -7.15 -1.66 -4.94
N ASN A 114 -7.63 -2.70 -5.62
CA ASN A 114 -9.02 -3.12 -5.61
C ASN A 114 -9.15 -4.45 -4.83
N PRO A 115 -10.20 -4.62 -4.00
CA PRO A 115 -10.41 -5.87 -3.28
C PRO A 115 -10.93 -6.94 -4.25
N ILE A 116 -10.33 -8.12 -4.24
CA ILE A 116 -10.79 -9.26 -5.06
C ILE A 116 -11.39 -10.41 -4.23
N SER A 117 -11.09 -10.45 -2.92
CA SER A 117 -11.70 -11.40 -2.00
C SER A 117 -11.63 -10.86 -0.57
N VAL A 118 -12.64 -11.15 0.24
CA VAL A 118 -12.69 -10.84 1.67
C VAL A 118 -13.13 -12.07 2.47
N SER A 119 -12.44 -12.33 3.58
CA SER A 119 -12.73 -13.45 4.48
C SER A 119 -12.35 -13.10 5.91
N GLY A 120 -12.64 -13.98 6.87
CA GLY A 120 -12.31 -13.78 8.28
C GLY A 120 -13.22 -12.79 9.02
N LYS A 121 -13.20 -12.87 10.36
CA LYS A 121 -13.99 -12.01 11.26
C LYS A 121 -13.20 -11.46 12.46
N ASP A 122 -11.99 -11.96 12.73
CA ASP A 122 -11.09 -11.47 13.77
C ASP A 122 -9.67 -12.04 13.58
N PRO A 123 -8.80 -11.39 12.78
CA PRO A 123 -9.07 -10.22 11.95
C PRO A 123 -9.74 -10.56 10.61
N VAL A 124 -10.20 -9.53 9.90
CA VAL A 124 -10.56 -9.63 8.48
C VAL A 124 -9.29 -9.87 7.66
N ASN A 125 -9.43 -10.62 6.58
CA ASN A 125 -8.42 -10.84 5.57
C ASN A 125 -8.97 -10.36 4.22
N ILE A 126 -8.20 -9.56 3.49
CA ILE A 126 -8.56 -9.07 2.16
C ILE A 126 -7.42 -9.40 1.20
N ILE A 127 -7.78 -9.99 0.06
CA ILE A 127 -6.88 -10.13 -1.07
C ILE A 127 -7.08 -8.93 -1.98
N TRP A 128 -5.98 -8.24 -2.25
CA TRP A 128 -5.90 -7.03 -3.04
C TRP A 128 -5.27 -7.30 -4.40
N GLN A 129 -5.74 -6.58 -5.41
CA GLN A 129 -5.14 -6.51 -6.74
C GLN A 129 -4.72 -5.06 -7.01
N ILE A 130 -3.45 -4.84 -7.38
CA ILE A 130 -2.99 -3.52 -7.84
C ILE A 130 -3.78 -3.12 -9.08
N ASP A 131 -4.29 -1.89 -9.06
CA ASP A 131 -4.89 -1.25 -10.21
C ASP A 131 -3.80 -0.79 -11.18
N HIS A 132 -3.67 -1.49 -12.29
CA HIS A 132 -2.69 -1.21 -13.32
C HIS A 132 -3.14 -0.12 -14.30
N THR A 133 -4.36 0.43 -14.16
CA THR A 133 -4.86 1.48 -15.07
C THR A 133 -4.04 2.77 -15.05
N GLY A 134 -3.17 2.96 -14.06
CA GLY A 134 -2.22 4.08 -13.96
C GLY A 134 -0.75 3.75 -14.29
N ILE A 135 -0.42 2.53 -14.72
CA ILE A 135 0.96 2.20 -15.13
C ILE A 135 1.10 2.45 -16.63
N THR A 136 1.86 3.49 -17.00
CA THR A 136 2.30 3.65 -18.39
C THR A 136 3.18 2.44 -18.73
N PHE A 137 2.72 1.59 -19.64
CA PHE A 137 3.56 0.59 -20.27
C PHE A 137 4.71 1.34 -20.98
N LEU A 138 5.95 1.06 -20.58
CA LEU A 138 7.12 1.40 -21.38
C LEU A 138 7.45 0.16 -22.19
N GLU A 139 7.28 0.22 -23.51
CA GLU A 139 7.81 -0.80 -24.40
C GLU A 139 9.34 -0.77 -24.33
N ASN A 140 9.96 -1.94 -24.23
CA ASN A 140 11.42 -2.06 -24.09
C ASN A 140 12.20 -1.49 -25.30
N ASP A 141 11.53 -1.28 -26.44
CA ASP A 141 12.13 -0.78 -27.67
C ASP A 141 12.51 0.72 -27.61
N GLU A 142 12.06 1.47 -26.59
CA GLU A 142 12.46 2.86 -26.38
C GLU A 142 13.79 3.01 -25.60
N ILE A 143 14.29 1.96 -24.95
CA ILE A 143 15.52 2.02 -24.15
C ILE A 143 16.77 1.84 -25.03
N GLU A 144 16.69 1.08 -26.13
CA GLU A 144 17.85 0.83 -27.01
C GLU A 144 18.23 2.04 -27.89
N ASN A 145 17.35 3.03 -28.05
CA ASN A 145 17.61 4.20 -28.92
C ASN A 145 18.35 5.37 -28.24
N ARG A 146 18.85 5.20 -27.00
CA ARG A 146 19.59 6.27 -26.29
C ARG A 146 21.10 6.06 -26.12
N GLU A 147 21.66 4.93 -26.55
CA GLU A 147 23.11 4.67 -26.45
C GLU A 147 23.86 4.84 -27.79
N GLY A 148 23.21 5.38 -28.84
CA GLY A 148 23.77 5.46 -30.19
C GLY A 148 24.42 6.80 -30.60
N TYR A 149 24.59 7.76 -29.70
CA TYR A 149 25.24 9.05 -30.01
C TYR A 149 26.16 9.50 -28.89
N ALA A 150 27.31 8.83 -28.77
CA ALA A 150 28.50 9.39 -28.15
C ALA A 150 29.70 9.11 -29.08
N ASP A 151 29.95 10.10 -29.93
CA ASP A 151 31.21 10.48 -30.56
C ASP A 151 31.94 9.51 -31.51
N SER A 152 31.71 9.82 -32.79
CA SER A 152 32.70 9.94 -33.87
C SER A 152 33.94 10.76 -33.50
#